data_AF-A0A952IVK5-F1
#
_entry.id   AF-A0A952IVK5-F1
#
_cell.length_a   1.000
_cell.length_b   1.000
_cell.length_c   1.000
_cell.angle_alpha   90.00
_cell.angle_beta   90.00
_cell.angle_gamma   90.00
#
_symmetry.space_group_name_H-M   'P 1'
#
loop_
_entity.id
_entity.type
_entity.pdbx_description
1 polymer ?
#
loop_
_entity_poly.entity_id
_entity_poly.type
_entity_poly.pdbx_seq_one_letter_code
_entity_poly.pdbx_strand_id
1 'polypeptide(L)'
;NGIPDFPYIATSPGVPTANLVDYVIPATPTLAAELTAIPIVGSIGVAVNGIPIYGPTEGPGGDVLSRPGGFVECGGHNGPTGYHYHIFDVNGSDFCRFTENDVANGPVLFGYALDGYPIYSGNTEYTSSWYLEDASLFATDTWTAHVFAEGSGDLDQCNGRTDENGNYAYYTTEGFPYTLGCFRGVVELQMGGR
;
A
#
# COMPACT_ATOMS: atom_id res chain seq x y z
N ASN A 1 4.89 4.59 -15.01
CA ASN A 1 4.41 6.00 -14.93
C ASN A 1 4.90 6.55 -13.59
N GLY A 2 5.30 7.81 -13.51
CA GLY A 2 5.75 8.43 -12.25
C GLY A 2 5.08 9.77 -11.97
N ILE A 3 4.05 10.13 -12.75
CA ILE A 3 3.34 11.41 -12.66
C ILE A 3 1.91 11.11 -12.18
N PRO A 4 1.48 11.70 -11.04
CA PRO A 4 0.09 11.67 -10.59
C PRO A 4 -0.88 12.14 -11.68
N ASP A 5 -2.04 11.49 -11.73
CA ASP A 5 -3.18 11.89 -12.57
C ASP A 5 -4.11 12.89 -11.88
N PHE A 6 -3.66 13.44 -10.74
CA PHE A 6 -4.30 14.53 -9.98
C PHE A 6 -3.36 15.73 -9.82
N PRO A 7 -3.87 16.91 -9.45
CA PRO A 7 -3.03 18.07 -9.13
C PRO A 7 -2.03 17.72 -8.03
N TYR A 8 -0.74 17.84 -8.33
CA TYR A 8 0.32 17.64 -7.34
C TYR A 8 0.64 18.96 -6.64
N ILE A 9 0.47 19.00 -5.32
CA ILE A 9 0.98 20.04 -4.45
C ILE A 9 2.44 19.70 -4.14
N ALA A 10 3.34 20.60 -4.54
CA ALA A 10 4.77 20.37 -4.42
C ALA A 10 5.22 20.13 -2.97
N THR A 11 5.58 18.88 -2.67
CA THR A 11 6.30 18.49 -1.46
C THR A 11 7.79 18.30 -1.76
N SER A 12 8.63 18.29 -0.73
CA SER A 12 10.04 17.92 -0.89
C SER A 12 10.19 16.39 -0.90
N PRO A 13 11.14 15.81 -1.64
CA PRO A 13 12.02 16.44 -2.63
C PRO A 13 11.39 16.49 -4.04
N GLY A 14 11.18 17.69 -4.56
CA GLY A 14 11.04 17.93 -6.00
C GLY A 14 9.66 17.64 -6.61
N VAL A 15 9.63 17.65 -7.94
CA VAL A 15 8.43 17.50 -8.75
C VAL A 15 8.45 16.11 -9.40
N PRO A 16 7.33 15.37 -9.40
CA PRO A 16 7.19 14.09 -10.10
C PRO A 16 7.62 14.18 -11.56
N THR A 17 8.35 13.17 -12.02
CA THR A 17 8.79 13.04 -13.41
C THR A 17 8.28 11.74 -14.02
N ALA A 18 8.15 11.74 -15.34
CA ALA A 18 7.83 10.50 -16.06
C ALA A 18 9.00 9.53 -15.92
N ASN A 19 8.72 8.36 -15.35
CA ASN A 19 9.67 7.27 -15.22
C ASN A 19 9.11 6.02 -15.93
N LEU A 20 9.99 5.34 -16.67
CA LEU A 20 9.73 4.01 -17.19
C LEU A 20 10.13 3.01 -16.11
N VAL A 21 9.16 2.22 -15.66
CA VAL A 21 9.35 1.17 -14.66
C VAL A 21 8.69 -0.08 -15.22
N ASP A 22 9.46 -1.15 -15.34
CA ASP A 22 8.97 -2.43 -15.81
C ASP A 22 8.67 -3.32 -14.60
N TYR A 23 7.48 -3.91 -14.61
CA TYR A 23 7.02 -4.85 -13.59
C TYR A 23 6.68 -6.19 -14.25
N VAL A 24 7.11 -7.28 -13.61
CA VAL A 24 6.67 -8.63 -13.95
C VAL A 24 5.77 -9.10 -12.81
N ILE A 25 4.49 -9.27 -13.10
CA ILE A 25 3.46 -9.65 -12.13
C ILE A 25 2.74 -10.89 -12.65
N PRO A 26 2.55 -11.94 -11.83
CA PRO A 26 1.77 -13.11 -12.23
C PRO A 26 0.33 -12.72 -12.61
N ALA A 27 -0.10 -13.08 -13.83
CA ALA A 27 -1.49 -12.85 -14.25
C ALA A 27 -2.49 -13.75 -13.51
N THR A 28 -2.01 -14.84 -12.91
CA THR A 28 -2.79 -15.74 -12.06
C THR A 28 -1.99 -16.01 -10.80
N PRO A 29 -2.26 -15.30 -9.70
CA PRO A 29 -1.52 -15.46 -8.46
C PRO A 29 -1.78 -16.84 -7.87
N THR A 30 -0.77 -17.39 -7.19
CA THR A 30 -0.85 -18.68 -6.49
C THR A 30 -0.50 -18.44 -5.03
N LEU A 31 -1.29 -18.97 -4.10
CA LEU A 31 -1.00 -18.89 -2.67
C LEU A 31 0.38 -19.48 -2.37
N ALA A 32 1.20 -18.74 -1.63
CA ALA A 32 2.45 -19.24 -1.11
C ALA A 32 2.20 -20.15 0.10
N ALA A 33 3.07 -21.16 0.26
CA ALA A 33 3.08 -22.04 1.42
C ALA A 33 3.46 -21.28 2.70
N GLU A 34 4.39 -20.32 2.57
CA GLU A 34 4.86 -19.43 3.62
C GLU A 34 4.69 -17.98 3.16
N LEU A 35 4.42 -17.08 4.10
CA LEU A 35 4.31 -15.66 3.79
C LEU A 35 5.67 -15.06 3.47
N THR A 36 5.70 -14.15 2.51
CA THR A 36 6.91 -13.40 2.16
C THR A 36 6.78 -11.97 2.67
N ALA A 37 7.75 -11.51 3.44
CA ALA A 37 7.77 -10.12 3.90
C ALA A 37 7.88 -9.14 2.73
N ILE A 38 7.21 -8.00 2.82
CA ILE A 38 7.43 -6.90 1.88
C ILE A 38 8.78 -6.22 2.15
N PRO A 39 9.42 -5.59 1.14
CA PRO A 39 10.61 -4.77 1.37
C PRO A 39 10.30 -3.59 2.32
N ILE A 40 11.27 -3.24 3.18
CA ILE A 40 11.17 -2.05 4.04
C ILE A 40 11.07 -0.77 3.19
N VAL A 41 11.79 -0.71 2.08
CA VAL A 41 11.70 0.39 1.11
C VAL A 41 11.67 -0.21 -0.28
N GLY A 42 10.69 0.21 -1.08
CA GLY A 42 10.55 -0.24 -2.45
C GLY A 42 9.10 -0.55 -2.79
N SER A 43 8.90 -0.82 -4.08
CA SER A 43 7.60 -1.13 -4.62
C SER A 43 7.12 -2.50 -4.13
N ILE A 44 5.89 -2.55 -3.64
CA ILE A 44 5.14 -3.75 -3.26
C ILE A 44 4.02 -4.06 -4.25
N GLY A 45 3.74 -3.13 -5.17
CA GLY A 45 2.75 -3.26 -6.21
C GLY A 45 2.73 -2.05 -7.13
N VAL A 46 1.78 -2.05 -8.05
CA VAL A 46 1.55 -0.96 -9.01
C VAL A 46 0.06 -0.60 -9.02
N ALA A 47 -0.23 0.69 -8.89
CA ALA A 47 -1.59 1.22 -8.99
C ALA A 47 -2.08 1.17 -10.44
N VAL A 48 -3.40 1.22 -10.64
CA VAL A 48 -4.01 1.17 -11.98
C VAL A 48 -3.62 2.34 -12.91
N ASN A 49 -3.11 3.45 -12.35
CA ASN A 49 -2.54 4.57 -13.11
C ASN A 49 -1.02 4.40 -13.39
N GLY A 50 -0.45 3.25 -13.02
CA GLY A 50 0.94 2.88 -13.27
C GLY A 50 1.96 3.48 -12.30
N ILE A 51 1.50 4.07 -11.18
CA ILE A 51 2.35 4.60 -10.11
C ILE A 51 2.71 3.47 -9.14
N PRO A 52 3.97 3.37 -8.68
CA PRO A 52 4.37 2.40 -7.68
C PRO A 52 3.59 2.54 -6.36
N ILE A 53 3.25 1.42 -5.75
CA ILE A 53 2.73 1.33 -4.38
C ILE A 53 3.85 0.80 -3.50
N TYR A 54 4.08 1.43 -2.35
CA TYR A 54 5.11 1.14 -1.35
C TYR A 54 4.43 0.72 -0.04
N GLY A 55 5.21 0.11 0.86
CA GLY A 55 4.75 -0.32 2.19
C GLY A 55 4.53 0.83 3.17
N PRO A 56 4.23 0.53 4.45
CA PRO A 56 3.95 1.54 5.46
C PRO A 56 5.20 2.32 5.92
N THR A 57 6.39 1.88 5.51
CA THR A 57 7.68 2.40 5.96
C THR A 57 8.32 3.38 4.99
N GLU A 58 8.97 4.36 5.57
CA GLU A 58 9.88 5.29 4.88
C GLU A 58 11.35 4.94 5.13
N GLY A 59 12.28 5.61 4.43
CA GLY A 59 13.73 5.29 4.42
C GLY A 59 14.40 4.93 5.78
N PRO A 60 14.06 5.57 6.91
CA PRO A 60 14.58 5.23 8.23
C PRO A 60 13.93 4.03 8.93
N GLY A 61 12.88 3.42 8.37
CA GLY A 61 12.10 2.33 8.99
C GLY A 61 10.90 2.79 9.83
N GLY A 62 10.74 4.11 10.01
CA GLY A 62 9.56 4.69 10.63
C GLY A 62 8.33 4.67 9.72
N ASP A 63 7.16 4.79 10.34
CA ASP A 63 5.89 4.89 9.65
C ASP A 63 5.83 6.14 8.75
N VAL A 64 5.19 6.01 7.58
CA VAL A 64 4.99 7.14 6.65
C VAL A 64 4.24 8.31 7.32
N LEU A 65 3.34 8.01 8.27
CA LEU A 65 2.58 9.02 9.03
C LEU A 65 3.35 9.60 10.21
N SER A 66 4.55 9.09 10.54
CA SER A 66 5.36 9.63 11.63
C SER A 66 6.01 10.98 11.28
N ARG A 67 5.87 11.44 10.03
CA ARG A 67 6.44 12.71 9.55
C ARG A 67 5.39 13.82 9.57
N PRO A 68 5.60 14.88 10.38
CA PRO A 68 4.64 15.97 10.49
C PRO A 68 4.51 16.74 9.16
N GLY A 69 3.29 17.20 8.87
CA GLY A 69 3.04 18.14 7.76
C GLY A 69 2.29 17.59 6.55
N GLY A 70 1.63 16.43 6.64
CA GLY A 70 0.81 15.91 5.53
C GLY A 70 1.65 15.55 4.31
N PHE A 71 2.75 14.82 4.54
CA PHE A 71 3.72 14.50 3.49
C PHE A 71 3.12 13.69 2.35
N VAL A 72 2.02 12.97 2.62
CA VAL A 72 1.28 12.15 1.67
C VAL A 72 0.05 12.88 1.13
N GLU A 73 0.20 13.55 0.00
CA GLU A 73 -0.95 14.05 -0.76
C GLU A 73 -1.59 12.87 -1.50
N CYS A 74 -2.90 12.69 -1.36
CA CYS A 74 -3.62 11.56 -1.96
C CYS A 74 -2.96 10.20 -1.64
N GLY A 75 -2.37 10.11 -0.45
CA GLY A 75 -1.72 8.90 0.05
C GLY A 75 -0.31 8.63 -0.49
N GLY A 76 0.31 9.55 -1.25
CA GLY A 76 1.65 9.37 -1.81
C GLY A 76 2.51 10.63 -1.82
N HIS A 77 3.77 10.47 -2.21
CA HIS A 77 4.72 11.57 -2.33
C HIS A 77 5.81 11.31 -3.36
N ASN A 78 6.50 12.38 -3.77
CA ASN A 78 7.70 12.24 -4.57
C ASN A 78 8.89 11.84 -3.69
N GLY A 79 9.67 10.87 -4.13
CA GLY A 79 10.92 10.48 -3.47
C GLY A 79 12.08 10.34 -4.47
N PRO A 80 13.24 9.84 -4.03
CA PRO A 80 14.42 9.67 -4.88
C PRO A 80 14.18 8.81 -6.14
N THR A 81 13.18 7.93 -6.11
CA THR A 81 12.79 7.04 -7.22
C THR A 81 11.57 7.52 -8.00
N GLY A 82 11.10 8.74 -7.74
CA GLY A 82 9.87 9.30 -8.28
C GLY A 82 8.67 9.18 -7.33
N TYR A 83 7.50 9.59 -7.81
CA TYR A 83 6.27 9.56 -7.03
C TYR A 83 5.75 8.14 -6.82
N HIS A 84 5.29 7.86 -5.61
CA HIS A 84 4.73 6.57 -5.20
C HIS A 84 3.69 6.75 -4.10
N TYR A 85 2.75 5.80 -4.02
CA TYR A 85 1.76 5.72 -2.95
C TYR A 85 2.29 4.91 -1.78
N HIS A 86 1.92 5.30 -0.56
CA HIS A 86 2.00 4.45 0.63
C HIS A 86 0.60 4.08 1.14
N ILE A 87 -0.35 4.99 0.93
CA ILE A 87 -1.70 4.93 1.45
C ILE A 87 -2.66 5.10 0.27
N PHE A 88 -3.82 4.47 0.39
CA PHE A 88 -5.00 4.82 -0.36
C PHE A 88 -6.01 5.37 0.64
N ASP A 89 -6.49 6.58 0.40
CA ASP A 89 -7.54 7.19 1.23
C ASP A 89 -8.53 7.90 0.33
N VAL A 90 -9.80 7.72 0.66
CA VAL A 90 -10.93 8.33 -0.04
C VAL A 90 -11.59 9.42 0.80
N ASN A 91 -11.27 9.54 2.10
CA ASN A 91 -11.86 10.55 2.96
C ASN A 91 -11.30 11.96 2.63
N GLY A 92 -12.17 12.90 2.27
CA GLY A 92 -11.80 14.27 1.92
C GLY A 92 -10.95 14.36 0.64
N SER A 93 -11.08 13.38 -0.26
CA SER A 93 -10.16 13.14 -1.37
C SER A 93 -10.67 13.69 -2.71
N ASP A 94 -11.46 14.77 -2.68
CA ASP A 94 -12.14 15.38 -3.84
C ASP A 94 -11.23 15.69 -5.06
N PHE A 95 -9.93 15.85 -4.84
CA PHE A 95 -8.94 16.12 -5.89
C PHE A 95 -8.04 14.93 -6.23
N CYS A 96 -8.19 13.82 -5.52
CA CYS A 96 -7.44 12.59 -5.72
C CYS A 96 -8.08 11.73 -6.81
N ARG A 97 -7.43 10.60 -7.12
CA ARG A 97 -7.90 9.69 -8.16
C ARG A 97 -9.24 9.03 -7.83
N PHE A 98 -9.47 8.73 -6.55
CA PHE A 98 -10.68 8.10 -6.05
C PHE A 98 -11.24 8.93 -4.91
N THR A 99 -12.57 9.00 -4.85
CA THR A 99 -13.37 9.76 -3.89
C THR A 99 -14.26 8.84 -3.07
N GLU A 100 -14.89 9.35 -2.01
CA GLU A 100 -15.90 8.61 -1.24
C GLU A 100 -17.05 8.13 -2.14
N ASN A 101 -17.39 8.87 -3.19
CA ASN A 101 -18.45 8.48 -4.12
C ASN A 101 -18.06 7.27 -4.97
N ASP A 102 -16.78 7.11 -5.31
CA ASP A 102 -16.30 5.97 -6.11
C ASP A 102 -16.43 4.65 -5.35
N VAL A 103 -16.26 4.69 -4.03
CA VAL A 103 -16.37 3.51 -3.15
C VAL A 103 -17.76 3.33 -2.52
N ALA A 104 -18.70 4.24 -2.78
CA ALA A 104 -20.01 4.24 -2.12
C ALA A 104 -20.85 2.98 -2.39
N ASN A 105 -20.53 2.21 -3.44
CA ASN A 105 -21.24 0.99 -3.83
C ASN A 105 -20.36 -0.27 -3.73
N GLY A 106 -19.22 -0.19 -3.05
CA GLY A 106 -18.31 -1.32 -2.82
C GLY A 106 -16.85 -1.02 -3.20
N PRO A 107 -15.97 -2.01 -3.03
CA PRO A 107 -14.54 -1.84 -3.26
C PRO A 107 -14.19 -1.53 -4.71
N VAL A 108 -13.28 -0.58 -4.92
CA VAL A 108 -12.69 -0.24 -6.22
C VAL A 108 -11.28 -0.77 -6.33
N LEU A 109 -10.87 -1.17 -7.54
CA LEU A 109 -9.52 -1.66 -7.80
C LEU A 109 -8.50 -0.51 -7.72
N PHE A 110 -7.63 -0.54 -6.71
CA PHE A 110 -6.55 0.42 -6.58
C PHE A 110 -5.32 0.00 -7.40
N GLY A 111 -4.96 -1.28 -7.38
CA GLY A 111 -3.76 -1.78 -8.04
C GLY A 111 -3.57 -3.28 -7.92
N TYR A 112 -2.37 -3.74 -8.25
CA TYR A 112 -1.94 -5.13 -8.11
C TYR A 112 -0.66 -5.21 -7.31
N ALA A 113 -0.60 -6.13 -6.35
CA ALA A 113 0.63 -6.46 -5.63
C ALA A 113 1.58 -7.26 -6.53
N LEU A 114 2.87 -7.28 -6.20
CA LEU A 114 3.89 -7.97 -7.00
C LEU A 114 3.72 -9.50 -7.03
N ASP A 115 2.93 -10.07 -6.12
CA ASP A 115 2.54 -11.50 -6.15
C ASP A 115 1.35 -11.79 -7.08
N GLY A 116 0.76 -10.76 -7.70
CA GLY A 116 -0.33 -10.86 -8.65
C GLY A 116 -1.74 -10.71 -8.07
N TYR A 117 -1.89 -10.63 -6.74
CA TYR A 117 -3.21 -10.42 -6.16
C TYR A 117 -3.65 -8.94 -6.29
N PRO A 118 -4.95 -8.68 -6.51
CA PRO A 118 -5.48 -7.33 -6.58
C PRO A 118 -5.47 -6.66 -5.20
N ILE A 119 -5.32 -5.33 -5.21
CA ILE A 119 -5.46 -4.45 -4.07
C ILE A 119 -6.70 -3.59 -4.32
N TYR A 120 -7.71 -3.74 -3.45
CA TYR A 120 -8.95 -2.98 -3.52
C TYR A 120 -9.03 -1.92 -2.41
N SER A 121 -9.89 -0.94 -2.58
CA SER A 121 -10.26 -0.03 -1.49
C SER A 121 -10.92 -0.79 -0.35
N GLY A 122 -10.52 -0.52 0.89
CA GLY A 122 -11.16 -1.09 2.08
C GLY A 122 -11.39 -0.09 3.22
N ASN A 123 -10.95 1.17 3.10
CA ASN A 123 -10.93 2.14 4.20
C ASN A 123 -12.29 2.36 4.87
N THR A 124 -13.39 2.24 4.12
CA THR A 124 -14.76 2.42 4.60
C THR A 124 -15.49 1.12 4.92
N GLU A 125 -14.87 -0.03 4.66
CA GLU A 125 -15.51 -1.36 4.72
C GLU A 125 -14.82 -2.35 5.66
N TYR A 126 -13.51 -2.22 5.83
CA TYR A 126 -12.69 -3.20 6.52
C TYR A 126 -11.79 -2.57 7.58
N THR A 127 -11.67 -3.28 8.70
CA THR A 127 -10.78 -2.94 9.81
C THR A 127 -9.52 -3.80 9.73
N SER A 128 -8.34 -3.17 9.80
CA SER A 128 -7.07 -3.89 9.93
C SER A 128 -7.02 -4.66 11.26
N SER A 129 -6.39 -5.83 11.25
CA SER A 129 -6.12 -6.63 12.46
C SER A 129 -4.80 -6.27 13.15
N TRP A 130 -4.20 -5.13 12.79
CA TRP A 130 -3.00 -4.59 13.43
C TRP A 130 -3.34 -3.40 14.33
N TYR A 131 -2.65 -3.29 15.46
CA TYR A 131 -2.74 -2.12 16.32
C TYR A 131 -1.36 -1.67 16.81
N LEU A 132 -1.24 -0.38 17.10
CA LEU A 132 -0.03 0.23 17.64
C LEU A 132 0.12 -0.16 19.11
N GLU A 133 1.13 -0.96 19.43
CA GLU A 133 1.45 -1.40 20.79
C GLU A 133 2.49 -0.48 21.45
N ASP A 134 3.55 -0.11 20.73
CA ASP A 134 4.61 0.76 21.23
C ASP A 134 4.76 2.03 20.38
N ALA A 135 4.08 3.09 20.81
CA ALA A 135 4.14 4.40 20.15
C ALA A 135 5.56 5.03 20.16
N SER A 136 6.48 4.58 21.02
CA SER A 136 7.85 5.10 21.04
C SER A 136 8.67 4.65 19.83
N LEU A 137 8.26 3.55 19.19
CA LEU A 137 8.90 2.97 18.01
C LEU A 137 8.25 3.41 16.70
N PHE A 138 7.05 4.01 16.73
CA PHE A 138 6.29 4.38 15.53
C PHE A 138 7.12 5.14 14.46
N ALA A 139 7.99 6.06 14.91
CA ALA A 139 8.81 6.88 14.02
C ALA A 139 10.18 6.25 13.63
N THR A 140 10.55 5.10 14.19
CA THR A 140 11.89 4.50 14.00
C THR A 140 11.87 3.03 13.59
N ASP A 141 10.86 2.28 14.00
CA ASP A 141 10.64 0.88 13.70
C ASP A 141 9.14 0.55 13.79
N THR A 142 8.38 0.95 12.77
CA THR A 142 6.91 0.79 12.78
C THR A 142 6.47 -0.67 12.82
N TRP A 143 7.27 -1.59 12.29
CA TRP A 143 6.96 -3.02 12.32
C TRP A 143 7.02 -3.60 13.73
N THR A 144 8.01 -3.20 14.54
CA THR A 144 8.05 -3.57 15.97
C THR A 144 7.04 -2.78 16.79
N ALA A 145 6.68 -1.56 16.36
CA ALA A 145 5.68 -0.73 17.03
C ALA A 145 4.26 -1.35 16.98
N HIS A 146 3.95 -2.12 15.94
CA HIS A 146 2.63 -2.70 15.71
C HIS A 146 2.60 -4.20 15.98
N VAL A 147 1.46 -4.68 16.47
CA VAL A 147 1.20 -6.10 16.70
C VAL A 147 -0.03 -6.54 15.92
N PHE A 148 0.09 -7.68 15.25
CA PHE A 148 -1.04 -8.37 14.64
C PHE A 148 -1.80 -9.17 15.70
N ALA A 149 -3.11 -8.96 15.80
CA ALA A 149 -4.01 -9.82 16.55
C ALA A 149 -5.06 -10.42 15.63
N GLU A 150 -4.95 -11.73 15.41
CA GLU A 150 -5.89 -12.49 14.61
C GLU A 150 -7.34 -12.31 15.10
N GLY A 151 -8.23 -11.95 14.18
CA GLY A 151 -9.65 -11.73 14.46
C GLY A 151 -9.98 -10.45 15.21
N SER A 152 -9.01 -9.54 15.41
CA SER A 152 -9.30 -8.21 15.97
C SER A 152 -9.95 -7.27 14.96
N GLY A 153 -9.72 -7.48 13.67
CA GLY A 153 -10.38 -6.82 12.54
C GLY A 153 -10.89 -7.83 11.51
N ASP A 154 -11.13 -7.33 10.30
CA ASP A 154 -11.69 -8.11 9.18
C ASP A 154 -10.62 -8.78 8.31
N LEU A 155 -9.38 -8.30 8.40
CA LEU A 155 -8.28 -8.65 7.50
C LEU A 155 -7.23 -9.53 8.18
N ASP A 156 -6.53 -10.33 7.37
CA ASP A 156 -5.43 -11.18 7.83
C ASP A 156 -4.14 -10.37 8.10
N GLN A 157 -3.07 -11.06 8.50
CA GLN A 157 -1.79 -10.41 8.80
C GLN A 157 -1.16 -9.69 7.60
N CYS A 158 -1.51 -10.06 6.37
CA CYS A 158 -1.06 -9.35 5.17
C CYS A 158 -2.01 -8.22 4.76
N ASN A 159 -3.04 -7.93 5.55
CA ASN A 159 -4.09 -6.95 5.26
C ASN A 159 -4.94 -7.34 4.04
N GLY A 160 -5.17 -8.63 3.85
CA GLY A 160 -6.09 -9.16 2.85
C GLY A 160 -7.12 -10.08 3.45
N ARG A 161 -8.03 -10.55 2.60
CA ARG A 161 -9.02 -11.57 2.97
C ARG A 161 -9.40 -12.42 1.78
N THR A 162 -9.90 -13.62 2.08
CA THR A 162 -10.51 -14.51 1.09
C THR A 162 -12.03 -14.37 1.14
N ASP A 163 -12.67 -14.20 -0.02
CA ASP A 163 -14.12 -14.19 -0.13
C ASP A 163 -14.72 -15.60 -0.03
N GLU A 164 -16.06 -15.70 -0.04
CA GLU A 164 -16.79 -16.98 0.03
C GLU A 164 -16.54 -17.90 -1.17
N ASN A 165 -16.04 -17.35 -2.29
CA ASN A 165 -15.73 -18.08 -3.51
C ASN A 165 -14.26 -18.55 -3.55
N GLY A 166 -13.45 -18.25 -2.52
CA GLY A 166 -12.04 -18.61 -2.46
C GLY A 166 -11.10 -17.61 -3.15
N ASN A 167 -11.59 -16.42 -3.54
CA ASN A 167 -10.74 -15.39 -4.13
C ASN A 167 -10.08 -14.56 -3.03
N TYR A 168 -8.75 -14.47 -3.08
CA TYR A 168 -7.98 -13.61 -2.18
C TYR A 168 -7.74 -12.23 -2.80
N ALA A 169 -7.82 -11.19 -1.98
CA ALA A 169 -7.39 -9.85 -2.34
C ALA A 169 -6.87 -9.09 -1.11
N TYR A 170 -6.01 -8.11 -1.36
CA TYR A 170 -5.63 -7.13 -0.37
C TYR A 170 -6.64 -5.99 -0.33
N TYR A 171 -6.80 -5.39 0.84
CA TYR A 171 -7.70 -4.26 1.04
C TYR A 171 -6.98 -3.15 1.77
N THR A 172 -7.15 -1.92 1.29
CA THR A 172 -6.55 -0.74 1.91
C THR A 172 -7.28 -0.41 3.21
N THR A 173 -6.60 0.18 4.18
CA THR A 173 -7.17 0.52 5.49
C THR A 173 -6.67 1.87 5.97
N GLU A 174 -7.44 2.53 6.84
CA GLU A 174 -6.97 3.75 7.53
C GLU A 174 -5.83 3.45 8.51
N GLY A 175 -5.85 2.27 9.12
CA GLY A 175 -4.80 1.79 10.01
C GLY A 175 -3.67 1.06 9.27
N PHE A 176 -2.53 0.92 9.96
CA PHE A 176 -1.40 0.09 9.53
C PHE A 176 -1.86 -1.31 9.07
N PRO A 177 -1.30 -1.88 7.98
CA PRO A 177 -0.21 -1.39 7.15
C PRO A 177 -0.67 -0.54 5.95
N TYR A 178 -1.90 -0.03 5.97
CA TYR A 178 -2.56 0.82 4.96
C TYR A 178 -2.86 0.18 3.60
N THR A 179 -2.00 -0.74 3.13
CA THR A 179 -2.17 -1.49 1.88
C THR A 179 -2.00 -2.99 2.13
N LEU A 180 -0.78 -3.53 2.07
CA LEU A 180 -0.48 -4.91 2.47
C LEU A 180 0.73 -4.99 3.41
N GLY A 181 0.70 -5.97 4.30
CA GLY A 181 1.76 -6.22 5.29
C GLY A 181 2.78 -7.29 4.87
N CYS A 182 2.39 -8.16 3.95
CA CYS A 182 3.18 -9.25 3.42
C CYS A 182 2.58 -9.74 2.10
N PHE A 183 3.35 -10.48 1.32
CA PHE A 183 2.84 -11.20 0.17
C PHE A 183 2.27 -12.55 0.60
N ARG A 184 1.00 -12.76 0.26
CA ARG A 184 0.23 -13.99 0.38
C ARG A 184 0.49 -14.94 -0.77
N GLY A 185 0.81 -14.40 -1.95
CA GLY A 185 1.13 -15.17 -3.14
C GLY A 185 2.63 -15.42 -3.32
N VAL A 186 2.95 -16.31 -4.25
CA VAL A 186 4.33 -16.53 -4.70
C VAL A 186 4.82 -15.28 -5.45
N VAL A 187 5.86 -14.66 -4.93
CA VAL A 187 6.55 -13.56 -5.62
C VAL A 187 7.72 -14.12 -6.40
N GLU A 188 7.76 -13.89 -7.71
CA GLU A 188 8.98 -14.04 -8.48
C GLU A 188 9.89 -12.85 -8.19
N LEU A 189 10.60 -12.89 -7.06
CA LEU A 189 11.60 -11.89 -6.74
C LEU A 189 12.72 -12.00 -7.79
N GLN A 190 12.67 -11.15 -8.82
CA GLN A 190 13.83 -10.91 -9.65
C GLN A 190 14.87 -10.24 -8.75
N MET A 191 15.82 -11.03 -8.26
CA MET A 191 17.02 -10.48 -7.64
C MET A 191 17.70 -9.57 -8.66
N GLY A 192 17.61 -8.25 -8.41
CA GLY A 192 18.33 -7.13 -9.02
C GLY A 192 18.81 -7.30 -10.48
N GLY A 193 18.24 -6.51 -11.39
CA GLY A 193 18.60 -6.57 -12.81
C GLY A 193 18.62 -5.22 -13.53
N ARG A 194 19.59 -4.37 -13.15
CA ARG A 194 20.13 -3.16 -13.83
C ARG A 194 19.40 -1.83 -13.69
#